data_AF-A0AAU9VMM4-F1
#
_entry.id   AF-A0AAU9VMM4-F1
#
_cell.length_a   1.000
_cell.length_b   1.000
_cell.length_c   1.000
_cell.angle_alpha   90.00
_cell.angle_beta   90.00
_cell.angle_gamma   90.00
#
_symmetry.space_group_name_H-M   'P 1'
#
loop_
_entity.id
_entity.type
_entity.pdbx_description
1 polymer ?
#
loop_
_entity_poly.entity_id
_entity_poly.type
_entity_poly.pdbx_seq_one_letter_code
_entity_poly.pdbx_strand_id
1 'polypeptide(L)'
;MASKYLLIVLLFAWRPVKSAWCDDVKYSKNRIDSDKYINNCIPKPWQPLFKGLKKTYYGESSISRLGHLADNLKNEGKQLKNAIEPQMPLLFKALELVKPKDVKVVILGQDPTPQKDKATGVAFHVERTRFVPAVLHMFLEVAFEGFPVDLNAGKITSWAKQGVLLLNTAFTCPHEPKIHGRHLAIWRDFTISLIRYIGGNTAGPSVWLLWGEEAKKFSKYINKKHLIIDGGHPSPMGIAKRGDSFFGGNYFNGANQFLWSNGRKTIDWSLSESGLNSLKLIPENWEQQLKNEKIKLQYELNEGKNEIIEGQEKFMLKKNRLKQINQHLQQLQCVPYEQLEYNYKKMIRKLLEKKEKVCSSLF
;
A
#
# COMPACT_ATOMS: atom_id res chain seq x y z
N MET A 1 -48.19 -18.43 19.33
CA MET A 1 -46.71 -18.59 19.43
C MET A 1 -45.91 -17.95 18.28
N ALA A 2 -46.50 -17.08 17.44
CA ALA A 2 -45.80 -16.46 16.30
C ALA A 2 -45.44 -14.97 16.49
N SER A 3 -45.57 -14.41 17.70
CA SER A 3 -45.41 -12.96 17.94
C SER A 3 -44.13 -12.57 18.70
N LYS A 4 -43.40 -13.53 19.31
CA LYS A 4 -42.16 -13.25 20.06
C LYS A 4 -40.87 -13.33 19.23
N TYR A 5 -40.90 -13.97 18.06
CA TYR A 5 -39.71 -14.10 17.19
C TYR A 5 -39.54 -12.95 16.19
N LEU A 6 -40.57 -12.14 15.94
CA LEU A 6 -40.47 -10.98 15.06
C LEU A 6 -39.72 -9.79 15.71
N LEU A 7 -39.65 -9.75 17.05
CA LEU A 7 -38.99 -8.65 17.78
C LEU A 7 -37.47 -8.82 17.94
N ILE A 8 -36.93 -10.03 17.72
CA ILE A 8 -35.49 -10.30 17.91
C ILE A 8 -34.70 -10.06 16.61
N VAL A 9 -35.35 -10.08 15.45
CA VAL A 9 -34.70 -9.80 14.16
C VAL A 9 -34.56 -8.28 13.89
N LEU A 10 -35.31 -7.44 14.61
CA LEU A 10 -35.22 -5.97 14.50
C LEU A 10 -34.17 -5.31 15.41
N LEU A 11 -33.54 -6.06 16.32
CA LEU A 11 -32.51 -5.52 17.24
C LEU A 11 -31.06 -5.62 16.72
N PHE A 12 -30.85 -6.19 15.53
CA PHE A 12 -29.54 -6.17 14.85
C PHE A 12 -29.46 -5.14 13.71
N ALA A 13 -30.58 -4.51 13.34
CA ALA A 13 -30.56 -3.31 12.53
C ALA A 13 -30.21 -2.13 13.44
N TRP A 14 -29.15 -1.39 13.11
CA TRP A 14 -28.74 -0.15 13.80
C TRP A 14 -27.94 -0.29 15.13
N ARG A 15 -26.88 -1.10 15.16
CA ARG A 15 -25.77 -0.80 16.10
C ARG A 15 -24.91 0.34 15.55
N PRO A 16 -24.79 1.52 16.18
CA PRO A 16 -23.84 2.54 15.74
C PRO A 16 -22.43 1.95 15.68
N VAL A 17 -21.83 1.98 14.49
CA VAL A 17 -20.40 1.71 14.28
C VAL A 17 -19.77 3.01 14.73
N LYS A 18 -19.49 3.07 16.01
CA LYS A 18 -18.63 4.08 16.58
C LYS A 18 -17.26 3.84 15.97
N SER A 19 -16.62 4.89 15.46
CA SER A 19 -15.16 4.84 15.44
C SER A 19 -14.74 4.58 16.90
N ALA A 20 -13.82 3.67 17.14
CA ALA A 20 -13.43 3.26 18.50
C ALA A 20 -12.88 4.41 19.36
N TRP A 21 -12.83 5.62 18.82
CA TRP A 21 -12.11 6.77 19.33
C TRP A 21 -12.84 8.11 19.13
N CYS A 22 -14.03 8.15 18.51
CA CYS A 22 -14.87 9.36 18.46
C CYS A 22 -16.28 9.10 19.00
N ASP A 23 -16.39 9.16 20.33
CA ASP A 23 -17.65 9.01 21.05
C ASP A 23 -18.44 10.32 21.17
N ASP A 24 -17.79 11.48 21.03
CA ASP A 24 -18.34 12.80 21.38
C ASP A 24 -19.17 13.45 20.25
N VAL A 25 -19.21 12.85 19.06
CA VAL A 25 -19.93 13.39 17.91
C VAL A 25 -21.01 12.41 17.48
N LYS A 26 -22.28 12.83 17.53
CA LYS A 26 -23.35 12.13 16.81
C LYS A 26 -23.20 12.41 15.31
N TYR A 27 -22.94 11.37 14.53
CA TYR A 27 -22.88 11.43 13.07
C TYR A 27 -23.67 10.26 12.47
N SER A 28 -24.15 10.44 11.26
CA SER A 28 -24.84 9.38 10.54
C SER A 28 -23.82 8.49 9.83
N LYS A 29 -23.96 7.17 9.96
CA LYS A 29 -23.10 6.21 9.25
C LYS A 29 -23.16 6.33 7.74
N ASN A 30 -24.35 6.66 7.24
CA ASN A 30 -24.70 6.53 5.83
C ASN A 30 -24.52 7.84 5.06
N ARG A 31 -23.78 8.81 5.61
CA ARG A 31 -23.57 10.12 4.97
C ARG A 31 -22.35 10.86 5.45
N ILE A 32 -21.77 11.60 4.51
CA ILE A 32 -20.72 12.59 4.75
C ILE A 32 -21.42 13.95 4.86
N ASP A 33 -22.01 14.21 6.02
CA ASP A 33 -22.85 15.40 6.24
C ASP A 33 -22.50 16.21 7.49
N SER A 34 -21.47 15.78 8.21
CA SER A 34 -21.13 16.32 9.52
C SER A 34 -19.79 17.00 9.49
N ASP A 35 -19.79 18.32 9.30
CA ASP A 35 -18.62 19.17 9.51
C ASP A 35 -18.07 18.95 10.93
N LYS A 36 -18.93 18.61 11.89
CA LYS A 36 -18.54 18.25 13.26
C LYS A 36 -17.66 17.02 13.31
N TYR A 37 -17.83 16.03 12.43
CA TYR A 37 -16.95 14.84 12.42
C TYR A 37 -15.54 15.21 11.98
N ILE A 38 -15.40 15.85 10.82
CA ILE A 38 -14.08 16.23 10.28
C ILE A 38 -13.36 17.18 11.24
N ASN A 39 -14.10 18.05 11.92
CA ASN A 39 -13.54 18.97 12.89
C ASN A 39 -13.20 18.33 14.25
N ASN A 40 -13.98 17.38 14.75
CA ASN A 40 -13.86 16.94 16.15
C ASN A 40 -13.43 15.49 16.31
N CYS A 41 -13.69 14.63 15.33
CA CYS A 41 -13.20 13.26 15.30
C CYS A 41 -11.79 13.23 14.71
N ILE A 42 -10.82 13.54 15.56
CA ILE A 42 -9.39 13.50 15.23
C ILE A 42 -8.70 12.33 15.97
N PRO A 43 -7.97 11.43 15.26
CA PRO A 43 -7.16 10.41 15.90
C PRO A 43 -6.13 11.04 16.85
N LYS A 44 -6.15 10.66 18.14
CA LYS A 44 -5.31 11.28 19.21
C LYS A 44 -3.84 11.50 18.81
N PRO A 45 -3.12 10.51 18.24
CA PRO A 45 -1.71 10.69 17.85
C PRO A 45 -1.48 11.74 16.76
N TRP A 46 -2.51 12.10 16.00
CA TRP A 46 -2.45 13.04 14.88
C TRP A 46 -3.00 14.43 15.25
N GLN A 47 -3.45 14.64 16.48
CA GLN A 47 -3.99 15.93 16.92
C GLN A 47 -3.12 17.15 16.59
N PRO A 48 -1.77 17.13 16.67
CA PRO A 48 -0.96 18.29 16.31
C PRO A 48 -1.16 18.73 14.85
N LEU A 49 -1.23 17.80 13.90
CA LEU A 49 -1.52 18.10 12.49
C LEU A 49 -2.88 18.80 12.35
N PHE A 50 -3.93 18.21 12.92
CA PHE A 50 -5.28 18.74 12.77
C PHE A 50 -5.47 20.08 13.50
N LYS A 51 -4.81 20.30 14.65
CA LYS A 51 -4.76 21.61 15.30
C LYS A 51 -4.10 22.66 14.40
N GLY A 52 -3.02 22.31 13.71
CA GLY A 52 -2.40 23.16 12.70
C GLY A 52 -3.37 23.51 11.58
N LEU A 53 -4.07 22.52 11.01
CA LEU A 53 -5.05 22.72 9.94
C LEU A 53 -6.24 23.60 10.33
N LYS A 54 -6.66 23.58 11.60
CA LYS A 54 -7.70 24.47 12.13
C LYS A 54 -7.24 25.93 12.25
N LYS A 55 -5.95 26.17 12.45
CA LYS A 55 -5.36 27.51 12.57
C LYS A 55 -4.97 28.12 11.23
N THR A 56 -4.82 27.30 10.20
CA THR A 56 -4.44 27.75 8.85
C THR A 56 -5.68 28.07 8.03
N TYR A 57 -5.75 29.29 7.48
CA TYR A 57 -6.86 29.75 6.65
C TYR A 57 -6.68 29.40 5.16
N TYR A 58 -7.78 29.38 4.40
CA TYR A 58 -7.80 29.03 2.98
C TYR A 58 -7.98 30.28 2.10
N GLY A 59 -6.95 30.63 1.32
CA GLY A 59 -6.96 31.84 0.49
C GLY A 59 -7.10 33.12 1.34
N GLU A 60 -7.86 34.09 0.83
CA GLU A 60 -8.23 35.33 1.55
C GLU A 60 -9.42 35.13 2.51
N SER A 61 -10.01 33.93 2.55
CA SER A 61 -11.18 33.65 3.38
C SER A 61 -10.82 33.38 4.84
N SER A 62 -11.70 33.78 5.76
CA SER A 62 -11.60 33.48 7.19
C SER A 62 -11.97 32.03 7.55
N ILE A 63 -12.08 31.13 6.56
CA ILE A 63 -12.32 29.70 6.80
C ILE A 63 -11.00 28.94 6.94
N SER A 64 -10.92 28.04 7.94
CA SER A 64 -9.75 27.17 8.11
C SER A 64 -9.66 26.13 6.98
N ARG A 65 -8.46 25.60 6.69
CA ARG A 65 -8.26 24.50 5.72
C ARG A 65 -9.12 23.28 6.04
N LEU A 66 -9.27 22.95 7.32
CA LEU A 66 -10.11 21.85 7.77
C LEU A 66 -11.61 22.15 7.59
N GLY A 67 -12.01 23.41 7.82
CA GLY A 67 -13.37 23.89 7.55
C GLY A 67 -13.72 23.84 6.06
N HIS A 68 -12.83 24.35 5.19
CA HIS A 68 -13.02 24.31 3.74
C HIS A 68 -13.14 22.87 3.21
N LEU A 69 -12.32 21.94 3.72
CA LEU A 69 -12.44 20.52 3.40
C LEU A 69 -13.81 19.96 3.80
N ALA A 70 -14.28 20.28 5.01
CA ALA A 70 -15.57 19.82 5.52
C ALA A 70 -16.73 20.34 4.66
N ASP A 71 -16.75 21.62 4.33
CA ASP A 71 -17.79 22.25 3.52
C ASP A 71 -17.85 21.64 2.10
N ASN A 72 -16.70 21.42 1.47
CA ASN A 72 -16.64 20.79 0.15
C ASN A 72 -17.21 19.37 0.17
N LEU A 73 -16.83 18.57 1.16
CA LEU A 73 -17.33 17.20 1.29
C LEU A 73 -18.83 17.15 1.61
N LYS A 74 -19.34 18.06 2.42
CA LYS A 74 -20.77 18.18 2.71
C LYS A 74 -21.58 18.59 1.48
N ASN A 75 -21.07 19.51 0.68
CA ASN A 75 -21.70 19.91 -0.57
C ASN A 75 -21.72 18.75 -1.58
N GLU A 76 -20.60 18.03 -1.71
CA GLU A 76 -20.52 16.82 -2.54
C GLU A 76 -21.48 15.73 -2.06
N GLY A 77 -21.54 15.51 -0.74
CA GLY A 77 -22.48 14.57 -0.11
C GLY A 77 -23.94 14.89 -0.42
N LYS A 78 -24.33 16.17 -0.42
CA LYS A 78 -25.68 16.60 -0.84
C LYS A 78 -25.94 16.29 -2.32
N GLN A 79 -25.01 16.65 -3.21
CA GLN A 79 -25.16 16.45 -4.66
C GLN A 79 -25.27 14.97 -5.02
N LEU A 80 -24.47 14.13 -4.38
CA LEU A 80 -24.42 12.68 -4.62
C LEU A 80 -25.43 11.88 -3.78
N LYS A 81 -26.34 12.53 -3.06
CA LYS A 81 -27.28 11.88 -2.12
C LYS A 81 -26.57 10.93 -1.15
N ASN A 82 -25.38 11.33 -0.70
CA ASN A 82 -24.49 10.60 0.20
C ASN A 82 -23.95 9.27 -0.33
N ALA A 83 -23.95 9.10 -1.64
CA ALA A 83 -23.31 7.98 -2.31
C ALA A 83 -21.77 8.19 -2.35
N ILE A 84 -21.12 8.19 -1.19
CA ILE A 84 -19.68 8.39 -1.03
C ILE A 84 -19.11 7.34 -0.06
N GLU A 85 -18.01 6.71 -0.47
CA GLU A 85 -17.17 5.81 0.31
C GLU A 85 -15.93 6.53 0.88
N PRO A 86 -15.34 6.06 2.00
CA PRO A 86 -15.89 5.07 2.91
C PRO A 86 -16.97 5.68 3.84
N GLN A 87 -17.66 4.84 4.60
CA GLN A 87 -18.47 5.33 5.73
C GLN A 87 -17.62 6.18 6.69
N MET A 88 -18.22 7.24 7.24
CA MET A 88 -17.54 8.25 8.08
C MET A 88 -16.61 7.69 9.19
N PRO A 89 -16.99 6.66 9.98
CA PRO A 89 -16.10 6.07 11.00
C PRO A 89 -14.74 5.61 10.45
N LEU A 90 -14.70 5.25 9.17
CA LEU A 90 -13.54 4.68 8.52
C LEU A 90 -12.68 5.74 7.83
N LEU A 91 -13.15 6.99 7.71
CA LEU A 91 -12.48 8.05 6.96
C LEU A 91 -11.00 8.20 7.33
N PHE A 92 -10.68 8.18 8.62
CA PHE A 92 -9.31 8.29 9.13
C PHE A 92 -8.74 6.97 9.68
N LYS A 93 -9.25 5.82 9.23
CA LYS A 93 -8.87 4.51 9.77
C LYS A 93 -7.37 4.23 9.63
N ALA A 94 -6.75 4.55 8.50
CA ALA A 94 -5.31 4.39 8.33
C ALA A 94 -4.49 5.17 9.38
N LEU A 95 -4.92 6.38 9.74
CA LEU A 95 -4.27 7.22 10.75
C LEU A 95 -4.49 6.68 12.18
N GLU A 96 -5.59 5.97 12.43
CA GLU A 96 -5.80 5.27 13.70
C GLU A 96 -4.81 4.11 13.89
N LEU A 97 -4.48 3.40 12.81
CA LEU A 97 -3.64 2.20 12.85
C LEU A 97 -2.16 2.51 13.07
N VAL A 98 -1.67 3.65 12.60
CA VAL A 98 -0.24 4.01 12.67
C VAL A 98 -0.08 5.42 13.23
N LYS A 99 0.71 5.56 14.29
CA LYS A 99 1.02 6.88 14.88
C LYS A 99 2.13 7.55 14.07
N PRO A 100 2.21 8.89 14.03
CA PRO A 100 3.21 9.60 13.23
C PRO A 100 4.66 9.13 13.46
N LYS A 101 5.04 8.98 14.74
CA LYS A 101 6.38 8.52 15.13
C LYS A 101 6.70 7.08 14.72
N ASP A 102 5.68 6.23 14.59
CA ASP A 102 5.81 4.81 14.28
C ASP A 102 5.91 4.56 12.76
N VAL A 103 5.67 5.59 11.93
CA VAL A 103 5.74 5.48 10.46
C VAL A 103 7.16 5.11 10.00
N LYS A 104 7.24 4.03 9.22
CA LYS A 104 8.43 3.52 8.55
C LYS A 104 8.31 3.55 7.03
N VAL A 105 7.15 3.14 6.53
CA VAL A 105 6.85 3.12 5.10
C VAL A 105 5.49 3.79 4.90
N VAL A 106 5.36 4.60 3.86
CA VAL A 106 4.07 5.12 3.39
C VAL A 106 3.82 4.55 2.01
N ILE A 107 2.65 3.95 1.80
CA ILE A 107 2.20 3.51 0.48
C ILE A 107 1.05 4.44 0.08
N LEU A 108 1.21 5.13 -1.05
CA LEU A 108 0.19 6.07 -1.55
C LEU A 108 -0.57 5.47 -2.74
N GLY A 109 -1.84 5.14 -2.49
CA GLY A 109 -2.85 4.86 -3.52
C GLY A 109 -3.55 6.13 -4.01
N GLN A 110 -4.45 5.97 -4.98
CA GLN A 110 -5.19 7.09 -5.58
C GLN A 110 -6.41 7.48 -4.72
N ASP A 111 -7.45 6.66 -4.72
CA ASP A 111 -8.71 6.89 -4.01
C ASP A 111 -9.29 5.56 -3.47
N PRO A 112 -10.27 5.61 -2.55
CA PRO A 112 -10.95 4.40 -2.07
C PRO A 112 -11.69 3.68 -3.18
N THR A 113 -12.07 2.42 -2.94
CA THR A 113 -12.96 1.72 -3.86
C THR A 113 -14.33 2.42 -3.94
N PRO A 114 -14.90 2.60 -5.15
CA PRO A 114 -16.22 3.20 -5.33
C PRO A 114 -17.38 2.23 -5.04
N GLN A 115 -17.10 0.95 -4.75
CA GLN A 115 -18.18 0.00 -4.43
C GLN A 115 -18.75 0.28 -3.04
N LYS A 116 -20.07 0.40 -2.98
CA LYS A 116 -20.81 0.62 -1.73
C LYS A 116 -20.44 -0.40 -0.65
N ASP A 117 -20.16 0.11 0.54
CA ASP A 117 -19.78 -0.60 1.76
C ASP A 117 -18.52 -1.46 1.62
N LYS A 118 -17.64 -1.15 0.65
CA LYS A 118 -16.38 -1.90 0.42
C LYS A 118 -15.13 -1.14 0.82
N ALA A 119 -15.17 0.18 0.94
CA ALA A 119 -13.99 0.93 1.35
C ALA A 119 -13.78 0.85 2.86
N THR A 120 -12.55 0.54 3.25
CA THR A 120 -12.21 0.28 4.66
C THR A 120 -11.46 1.41 5.34
N GLY A 121 -11.19 2.50 4.61
CA GLY A 121 -10.37 3.61 5.09
C GLY A 121 -8.87 3.33 5.12
N VAL A 122 -8.44 2.19 4.57
CA VAL A 122 -7.05 1.75 4.45
C VAL A 122 -6.80 1.42 2.97
N ALA A 123 -5.80 2.05 2.36
CA ALA A 123 -5.51 1.83 0.94
C ALA A 123 -5.14 0.36 0.67
N PHE A 124 -5.58 -0.17 -0.47
CA PHE A 124 -5.38 -1.57 -0.90
C PHE A 124 -5.97 -2.66 0.02
N HIS A 125 -6.61 -2.32 1.14
CA HIS A 125 -7.23 -3.31 2.01
C HIS A 125 -8.60 -3.74 1.46
N VAL A 126 -8.77 -5.04 1.28
CA VAL A 126 -9.97 -5.68 0.73
C VAL A 126 -10.24 -6.97 1.49
N GLU A 127 -11.50 -7.43 1.52
CA GLU A 127 -11.81 -8.72 2.16
C GLU A 127 -11.24 -9.91 1.38
N ARG A 128 -11.28 -9.85 0.04
CA ARG A 128 -10.83 -10.90 -0.88
C ARG A 128 -10.04 -10.31 -2.05
N THR A 129 -8.76 -10.63 -2.15
CA THR A 129 -7.81 -9.97 -3.07
C THR A 129 -7.97 -10.37 -4.52
N ARG A 130 -8.27 -11.64 -4.79
CA ARG A 130 -8.52 -12.16 -6.16
C ARG A 130 -9.59 -11.44 -6.98
N PHE A 131 -10.46 -10.66 -6.35
CA PHE A 131 -11.53 -9.91 -7.02
C PHE A 131 -11.17 -8.45 -7.31
N VAL A 132 -10.04 -7.96 -6.80
CA VAL A 132 -9.59 -6.57 -6.98
C VAL A 132 -8.24 -6.58 -7.69
N PRO A 133 -8.20 -6.36 -9.02
CA PRO A 133 -6.99 -6.52 -9.82
C PRO A 133 -5.76 -5.78 -9.30
N ALA A 134 -5.92 -4.55 -8.82
CA ALA A 134 -4.81 -3.78 -8.25
C ALA A 134 -4.21 -4.44 -7.00
N VAL A 135 -5.05 -4.97 -6.11
CA VAL A 135 -4.56 -5.65 -4.91
C VAL A 135 -3.95 -7.00 -5.26
N LEU A 136 -4.55 -7.72 -6.22
CA LEU A 136 -3.98 -8.96 -6.76
C LEU A 136 -2.57 -8.73 -7.31
N HIS A 137 -2.37 -7.71 -8.16
CA HIS A 137 -1.06 -7.40 -8.71
C HIS A 137 -0.06 -6.99 -7.62
N MET A 138 -0.47 -6.20 -6.64
CA MET A 138 0.38 -5.88 -5.48
C MET A 138 0.83 -7.14 -4.74
N PHE A 139 -0.07 -8.09 -4.47
CA PHE A 139 0.27 -9.35 -3.80
C PHE A 139 1.20 -10.22 -4.65
N LEU A 140 1.06 -10.17 -5.98
CA LEU A 140 1.95 -10.87 -6.89
C LEU A 140 3.36 -10.25 -6.88
N GLU A 141 3.50 -8.93 -6.77
CA GLU A 141 4.80 -8.27 -6.59
C GLU A 141 5.41 -8.58 -5.21
N VAL A 142 4.61 -8.63 -4.14
CA VAL A 142 5.07 -9.09 -2.81
C VAL A 142 5.64 -10.51 -2.90
N ALA A 143 4.93 -11.41 -3.58
CA ALA A 143 5.38 -12.78 -3.81
C ALA A 143 6.65 -12.84 -4.66
N PHE A 144 6.72 -12.03 -5.72
CA PHE A 144 7.87 -11.89 -6.60
C PHE A 144 9.13 -11.50 -5.82
N GLU A 145 8.98 -10.59 -4.87
CA GLU A 145 10.06 -10.12 -4.00
C GLU A 145 10.43 -11.10 -2.87
N GLY A 146 9.81 -12.28 -2.84
CA GLY A 146 10.18 -13.40 -1.96
C GLY A 146 9.39 -13.49 -0.66
N PHE A 147 8.25 -12.79 -0.54
CA PHE A 147 7.42 -12.80 0.66
C PHE A 147 6.12 -13.62 0.44
N PRO A 148 5.78 -14.55 1.34
CA PRO A 148 4.59 -15.38 1.18
C PRO A 148 3.28 -14.60 1.11
N VAL A 149 2.38 -15.00 0.21
CA VAL A 149 1.03 -14.41 0.11
C VAL A 149 -0.09 -15.44 -0.07
N ASP A 150 -1.25 -15.20 0.53
CA ASP A 150 -2.48 -15.92 0.19
C ASP A 150 -3.38 -15.03 -0.68
N LEU A 151 -3.60 -15.42 -1.93
CA LEU A 151 -4.44 -14.67 -2.89
C LEU A 151 -5.96 -14.80 -2.62
N ASN A 152 -6.36 -15.58 -1.62
CA ASN A 152 -7.75 -15.68 -1.19
C ASN A 152 -8.04 -14.86 0.08
N ALA A 153 -7.00 -14.38 0.78
CA ALA A 153 -7.12 -13.54 1.96
C ALA A 153 -6.56 -12.13 1.70
N GLY A 154 -7.22 -11.08 2.20
CA GLY A 154 -6.81 -9.69 1.97
C GLY A 154 -6.33 -8.92 3.19
N LYS A 155 -5.81 -9.62 4.19
CA LYS A 155 -5.42 -9.01 5.47
C LYS A 155 -4.03 -8.35 5.40
N ILE A 156 -3.95 -7.16 4.82
CA ILE A 156 -2.73 -6.32 4.82
C ILE A 156 -2.52 -5.49 6.10
N THR A 157 -3.45 -5.57 7.05
CA THR A 157 -3.40 -4.80 8.31
C THR A 157 -2.24 -5.21 9.22
N SER A 158 -1.61 -6.37 8.98
CA SER A 158 -0.36 -6.78 9.63
C SER A 158 0.78 -5.80 9.36
N TRP A 159 0.87 -5.20 8.17
CA TRP A 159 1.87 -4.21 7.82
C TRP A 159 1.70 -2.92 8.63
N ALA A 160 0.46 -2.50 8.89
CA ALA A 160 0.18 -1.31 9.67
C ALA A 160 0.76 -1.39 11.10
N LYS A 161 0.66 -2.57 11.74
CA LYS A 161 1.25 -2.82 13.07
C LYS A 161 2.78 -2.65 13.09
N GLN A 162 3.44 -2.75 11.93
CA GLN A 162 4.88 -2.63 11.78
C GLN A 162 5.34 -1.22 11.41
N GLY A 163 4.41 -0.29 11.20
CA GLY A 163 4.70 1.10 10.81
C GLY A 163 4.45 1.40 9.33
N VAL A 164 3.74 0.54 8.60
CA VAL A 164 3.36 0.82 7.21
C VAL A 164 2.04 1.58 7.14
N LEU A 165 2.10 2.83 6.73
CA LEU A 165 0.95 3.71 6.61
C LEU A 165 0.37 3.63 5.18
N LEU A 166 -0.79 2.98 5.05
CA LEU A 166 -1.49 2.73 3.78
C LEU A 166 -2.54 3.82 3.52
N LEU A 167 -2.19 4.82 2.70
CA LEU A 167 -3.03 5.99 2.45
C LEU A 167 -3.44 6.08 0.99
N ASN A 168 -4.61 6.69 0.75
CA ASN A 168 -4.97 7.17 -0.56
C ASN A 168 -4.73 8.69 -0.63
N THR A 169 -4.45 9.21 -1.82
CA THR A 169 -4.26 10.65 -2.04
C THR A 169 -5.58 11.43 -1.93
N ALA A 170 -6.72 10.79 -2.20
CA ALA A 170 -8.05 11.19 -1.75
C ALA A 170 -8.59 10.20 -0.70
N PHE A 171 -9.26 10.69 0.34
CA PHE A 171 -9.78 9.84 1.42
C PHE A 171 -11.23 9.39 1.19
N THR A 172 -11.86 9.87 0.12
CA THR A 172 -13.24 9.55 -0.24
C THR A 172 -13.40 9.36 -1.75
N CYS A 173 -14.39 8.59 -2.19
CA CYS A 173 -14.76 8.39 -3.59
C CYS A 173 -16.29 8.24 -3.74
N PRO A 174 -16.94 8.79 -4.79
CA PRO A 174 -18.35 8.51 -5.08
C PRO A 174 -18.66 7.03 -5.30
N HIS A 175 -19.94 6.62 -5.14
CA HIS A 175 -20.43 5.30 -5.58
C HIS A 175 -20.61 5.22 -7.10
N GLU A 176 -19.59 5.65 -7.85
CA GLU A 176 -19.62 5.67 -9.30
C GLU A 176 -18.40 4.91 -9.82
N PRO A 177 -18.55 3.60 -10.14
CA PRO A 177 -17.43 2.74 -10.50
C PRO A 177 -16.60 3.23 -11.69
N LYS A 178 -17.14 4.14 -12.51
CA LYS A 178 -16.49 4.70 -13.70
C LYS A 178 -15.77 6.02 -13.44
N ILE A 179 -15.95 6.65 -12.28
CA ILE A 179 -15.36 7.95 -11.96
C ILE A 179 -14.34 7.77 -10.85
N HIS A 180 -13.07 7.63 -11.24
CA HIS A 180 -11.94 7.61 -10.31
C HIS A 180 -11.35 9.01 -10.14
N GLY A 181 -10.89 9.32 -8.94
CA GLY A 181 -10.15 10.55 -8.66
C GLY A 181 -10.97 11.84 -8.60
N ARG A 182 -12.32 11.78 -8.63
CA ARG A 182 -13.20 12.97 -8.55
C ARG A 182 -12.91 13.84 -7.33
N HIS A 183 -12.59 13.21 -6.19
CA HIS A 183 -12.33 13.94 -4.94
C HIS A 183 -10.83 14.25 -4.72
N LEU A 184 -9.94 14.00 -5.69
CA LEU A 184 -8.51 14.34 -5.57
C LEU A 184 -8.31 15.82 -5.29
N ALA A 185 -9.05 16.69 -5.99
CA ALA A 185 -8.97 18.14 -5.78
C ALA A 185 -9.44 18.56 -4.37
N ILE A 186 -10.52 17.94 -3.87
CA ILE A 186 -11.07 18.20 -2.53
C ILE A 186 -10.03 17.88 -1.45
N TRP A 187 -9.32 16.76 -1.59
CA TRP A 187 -8.37 16.27 -0.59
C TRP A 187 -6.95 16.82 -0.73
N ARG A 188 -6.60 17.41 -1.88
CA ARG A 188 -5.24 17.79 -2.25
C ARG A 188 -4.48 18.51 -1.14
N ASP A 189 -5.06 19.59 -0.61
CA ASP A 189 -4.40 20.45 0.39
C ASP A 189 -4.23 19.76 1.74
N PHE A 190 -5.20 18.93 2.13
CA PHE A 190 -5.10 18.10 3.31
C PHE A 190 -3.98 17.07 3.14
N THR A 191 -3.95 16.35 2.02
CA THR A 191 -2.93 15.33 1.72
C THR A 191 -1.54 15.93 1.65
N ILE A 192 -1.35 17.11 1.04
CA ILE A 192 -0.07 17.84 1.06
C ILE A 192 0.37 18.14 2.49
N SER A 193 -0.54 18.63 3.33
CA SER A 193 -0.25 18.98 4.72
C SER A 193 0.09 17.74 5.55
N LEU A 194 -0.63 16.64 5.33
CA LEU A 194 -0.37 15.34 5.95
C LEU A 194 1.00 14.79 5.55
N ILE A 195 1.35 14.80 4.26
CA ILE A 195 2.64 14.32 3.77
C ILE A 195 3.80 15.11 4.38
N ARG A 196 3.69 16.44 4.40
CA ARG A 196 4.69 17.31 5.04
C ARG A 196 4.80 17.02 6.54
N TYR A 197 3.67 16.83 7.20
CA TYR A 197 3.66 16.51 8.63
C TYR A 197 4.31 15.16 8.92
N ILE A 198 3.98 14.10 8.17
CA ILE A 198 4.64 12.80 8.29
C ILE A 198 6.14 12.98 8.06
N GLY A 199 6.53 13.65 6.97
CA GLY A 199 7.92 13.88 6.65
C GLY A 199 8.69 14.66 7.72
N GLY A 200 8.02 15.45 8.56
CA GLY A 200 8.61 16.16 9.68
C GLY A 200 8.66 15.36 11.00
N ASN A 201 7.74 14.41 11.20
CA ASN A 201 7.42 13.87 12.54
C ASN A 201 7.64 12.35 12.70
N THR A 202 8.25 11.68 11.70
CA THR A 202 8.69 10.29 11.86
C THR A 202 9.86 10.16 12.85
N ALA A 203 9.99 9.01 13.53
CA ALA A 203 11.14 8.76 14.43
C ALA A 203 12.50 8.69 13.71
N GLY A 204 12.50 8.51 12.39
CA GLY A 204 13.69 8.49 11.55
C GLY A 204 13.32 8.49 10.06
N PRO A 205 14.30 8.38 9.15
CA PRO A 205 14.06 8.25 7.71
C PRO A 205 13.00 7.19 7.38
N SER A 206 12.03 7.51 6.54
CA SER A 206 10.98 6.62 6.06
C SER A 206 11.10 6.37 4.56
N VAL A 207 10.40 5.35 4.09
CA VAL A 207 10.27 5.02 2.65
C VAL A 207 8.88 5.42 2.17
N TRP A 208 8.77 5.92 0.95
CA TRP A 208 7.53 6.32 0.32
C TRP A 208 7.37 5.56 -1.00
N LEU A 209 6.40 4.66 -1.04
CA LEU A 209 6.04 3.89 -2.23
C LEU A 209 4.95 4.66 -2.99
N LEU A 210 5.31 5.21 -4.15
CA LEU A 210 4.44 6.07 -4.95
C LEU A 210 4.04 5.37 -6.25
N TRP A 211 2.85 4.79 -6.29
CA TRP A 211 2.40 4.00 -7.43
C TRP A 211 1.44 4.78 -8.32
N GLY A 212 1.85 5.04 -9.56
CA GLY A 212 1.10 5.79 -10.56
C GLY A 212 1.27 7.31 -10.49
N GLU A 213 0.86 7.97 -11.57
CA GLU A 213 1.05 9.42 -11.78
C GLU A 213 0.50 10.30 -10.65
N GLU A 214 -0.69 9.98 -10.15
CA GLU A 214 -1.30 10.77 -9.08
C GLU A 214 -0.50 10.72 -7.78
N ALA A 215 0.05 9.54 -7.42
CA ALA A 215 0.92 9.41 -6.26
C ALA A 215 2.28 10.10 -6.49
N LYS A 216 2.87 9.92 -7.68
CA LYS A 216 4.16 10.52 -8.07
C LYS A 216 4.15 12.05 -7.97
N LYS A 217 3.02 12.72 -8.25
CA LYS A 217 2.86 14.18 -8.10
C LYS A 217 3.13 14.70 -6.68
N PHE A 218 3.02 13.84 -5.66
CA PHE A 218 3.27 14.23 -4.27
C PHE A 218 4.74 14.13 -3.85
N SER A 219 5.61 13.56 -4.69
CA SER A 219 7.06 13.42 -4.42
C SER A 219 7.72 14.73 -3.99
N LYS A 220 7.36 15.85 -4.63
CA LYS A 220 7.88 17.20 -4.32
C LYS A 220 7.54 17.72 -2.91
N TYR A 221 6.60 17.10 -2.21
CA TYR A 221 6.24 17.47 -0.83
C TYR A 221 6.94 16.59 0.21
N ILE A 222 7.67 15.56 -0.23
CA ILE A 222 8.47 14.66 0.59
C ILE A 222 9.89 15.23 0.64
N ASN A 223 10.45 15.37 1.84
CA ASN A 223 11.80 15.91 2.01
C ASN A 223 12.89 14.86 1.68
N LYS A 224 14.10 15.33 1.39
CA LYS A 224 15.23 14.49 0.90
C LYS A 224 15.79 13.51 1.93
N LYS A 225 15.44 13.61 3.22
CA LYS A 225 15.85 12.63 4.24
C LYS A 225 15.10 11.29 4.12
N HIS A 226 14.15 11.18 3.21
CA HIS A 226 13.33 10.01 2.98
C HIS A 226 13.65 9.39 1.62
N LEU A 227 13.46 8.08 1.51
CA LEU A 227 13.53 7.39 0.23
C LEU A 227 12.17 7.42 -0.46
N ILE A 228 12.17 7.71 -1.75
CA ILE A 228 11.03 7.52 -2.63
C ILE A 228 11.36 6.35 -3.55
N ILE A 229 10.46 5.37 -3.63
CA ILE A 229 10.48 4.31 -4.65
C ILE A 229 9.16 4.45 -5.40
N ASP A 230 9.21 4.75 -6.68
CA ASP A 230 8.02 4.93 -7.50
C ASP A 230 7.95 3.91 -8.63
N GLY A 231 6.78 3.84 -9.27
CA GLY A 231 6.54 2.96 -10.40
C GLY A 231 5.12 3.07 -10.92
N GLY A 232 4.76 2.21 -11.88
CA GLY A 232 3.41 2.15 -12.42
C GLY A 232 2.35 1.89 -11.34
N HIS A 233 1.08 2.22 -11.61
CA HIS A 233 0.01 1.84 -10.68
C HIS A 233 -0.28 0.33 -10.82
N PRO A 234 -0.57 -0.42 -9.74
CA PRO A 234 -0.87 -1.86 -9.84
C PRO A 234 -2.18 -2.19 -10.59
N SER A 235 -2.91 -1.22 -11.16
CA SER A 235 -4.13 -1.48 -11.92
C SER A 235 -3.83 -2.13 -13.28
N PRO A 236 -4.82 -2.75 -13.95
CA PRO A 236 -4.64 -3.34 -15.28
C PRO A 236 -4.06 -2.36 -16.31
N MET A 237 -4.42 -1.08 -16.22
CA MET A 237 -3.88 -0.05 -17.09
C MET A 237 -2.41 0.26 -16.78
N GLY A 238 -2.03 0.29 -15.49
CA GLY A 238 -0.66 0.61 -15.10
C GLY A 238 0.35 -0.50 -15.41
N ILE A 239 -0.08 -1.77 -15.42
CA ILE A 239 0.78 -2.89 -15.85
C ILE A 239 0.98 -2.97 -17.37
N ALA A 240 0.10 -2.33 -18.16
CA ALA A 240 0.13 -2.38 -19.62
C ALA A 240 0.94 -1.23 -20.25
N LYS A 241 1.39 -0.24 -19.45
CA LYS A 241 2.17 0.89 -19.95
C LYS A 241 3.60 0.46 -20.26
N ARG A 242 4.06 0.71 -21.50
CA ARG A 242 5.47 0.53 -21.87
C ARG A 242 6.34 1.52 -21.10
N GLY A 243 7.36 1.02 -20.40
CA GLY A 243 8.40 1.84 -19.73
C GLY A 243 8.12 2.27 -18.29
N ASP A 244 6.90 2.08 -17.76
CA ASP A 244 6.54 2.39 -16.36
C ASP A 244 5.57 1.33 -15.82
N SER A 245 6.01 0.06 -15.88
CA SER A 245 5.25 -1.07 -15.34
C SER A 245 5.24 -1.02 -13.82
N PHE A 246 4.16 -1.51 -13.21
CA PHE A 246 4.15 -1.75 -11.77
C PHE A 246 5.09 -2.89 -11.36
N PHE A 247 5.14 -3.97 -12.15
CA PHE A 247 5.94 -5.16 -11.80
C PHE A 247 7.44 -4.94 -11.96
N GLY A 248 8.23 -5.61 -11.11
CA GLY A 248 9.69 -5.54 -11.12
C GLY A 248 10.25 -4.25 -10.50
N GLY A 249 9.45 -3.57 -9.67
CA GLY A 249 9.83 -2.31 -9.04
C GLY A 249 10.69 -2.46 -7.78
N ASN A 250 10.82 -3.68 -7.25
CA ASN A 250 11.64 -3.98 -6.07
C ASN A 250 11.30 -3.08 -4.86
N TYR A 251 10.00 -2.82 -4.66
CA TYR A 251 9.47 -1.87 -3.69
C TYR A 251 9.69 -2.34 -2.24
N PHE A 252 9.45 -3.62 -1.96
CA PHE A 252 9.40 -4.17 -0.61
C PHE A 252 10.79 -4.45 -0.05
N ASN A 253 11.65 -5.08 -0.85
CA ASN A 253 13.07 -5.30 -0.58
C ASN A 253 13.84 -3.98 -0.57
N GLY A 254 13.59 -3.08 -1.55
CA GLY A 254 14.19 -1.74 -1.56
C GLY A 254 13.84 -0.94 -0.30
N ALA A 255 12.59 -1.02 0.15
CA ALA A 255 12.18 -0.41 1.42
C ALA A 255 12.93 -1.00 2.62
N ASN A 256 13.06 -2.32 2.69
CA ASN A 256 13.78 -2.98 3.79
C ASN A 256 15.28 -2.68 3.78
N GLN A 257 15.92 -2.63 2.61
CA GLN A 257 17.33 -2.23 2.49
C GLN A 257 17.57 -0.82 3.04
N PHE A 258 16.71 0.13 2.67
CA PHE A 258 16.81 1.51 3.17
C PHE A 258 16.55 1.63 4.67
N LEU A 259 15.53 0.93 5.18
CA LEU A 259 15.27 0.92 6.63
C LEU A 259 16.47 0.36 7.39
N TRP A 260 17.01 -0.77 6.95
CA TRP A 260 18.17 -1.41 7.57
C TRP A 260 19.42 -0.52 7.55
N SER A 261 19.74 0.11 6.41
CA SER A 261 20.91 1.00 6.30
C SER A 261 20.79 2.26 7.15
N ASN A 262 19.57 2.67 7.51
CA ASN A 262 19.30 3.80 8.41
C ASN A 262 19.04 3.36 9.86
N GLY A 263 19.43 2.14 10.25
CA GLY A 263 19.29 1.63 11.61
C GLY A 263 17.84 1.42 12.07
N ARG A 264 16.88 1.34 11.13
CA ARG A 264 15.47 1.09 11.42
C ARG A 264 15.12 -0.38 11.22
N LYS A 265 14.26 -0.90 12.08
CA LYS A 265 13.73 -2.27 11.96
C LYS A 265 12.95 -2.42 10.64
N THR A 266 13.30 -3.41 9.84
CA THR A 266 12.64 -3.80 8.59
C THR A 266 11.17 -4.20 8.80
N ILE A 267 10.44 -4.32 7.68
CA ILE A 267 9.06 -4.80 7.64
C ILE A 267 9.09 -6.26 7.19
N ASP A 268 8.36 -7.10 7.91
CA ASP A 268 7.95 -8.40 7.39
C ASP A 268 6.76 -8.18 6.45
N TRP A 269 7.02 -8.33 5.14
CA TRP A 269 6.03 -8.14 4.10
C TRP A 269 5.16 -9.38 3.85
N SER A 270 5.42 -10.48 4.57
CA SER A 270 4.64 -11.71 4.47
C SER A 270 3.17 -11.46 4.83
N LEU A 271 2.27 -12.01 4.00
CA LEU A 271 0.83 -11.94 4.16
C LEU A 271 0.19 -13.31 4.40
N SER A 272 1.02 -14.36 4.51
CA SER A 272 0.62 -15.71 4.87
C SER A 272 1.80 -16.47 5.47
N GLU A 273 1.51 -17.51 6.27
CA GLU A 273 2.52 -18.46 6.76
C GLU A 273 2.72 -19.62 5.76
N SER A 274 1.68 -19.97 5.01
CA SER A 274 1.60 -21.17 4.15
C SER A 274 1.09 -20.88 2.73
N GLY A 275 1.07 -19.61 2.33
CA GLY A 275 0.60 -19.14 1.02
C GLY A 275 1.57 -19.45 -0.10
N LEU A 276 1.33 -18.90 -1.29
CA LEU A 276 2.31 -18.94 -2.39
C LEU A 276 3.64 -18.40 -1.86
N ASN A 277 4.61 -19.31 -1.71
CA ASN A 277 5.96 -19.07 -1.21
C ASN A 277 7.04 -19.54 -2.20
N SER A 278 6.62 -20.02 -3.38
CA SER A 278 7.47 -20.86 -4.24
C SER A 278 7.80 -20.26 -5.61
N LEU A 279 7.38 -19.03 -5.92
CA LEU A 279 7.84 -18.33 -7.12
C LEU A 279 8.92 -17.33 -6.73
N LYS A 280 10.16 -17.82 -6.60
CA LYS A 280 11.34 -16.97 -6.63
C LYS A 280 11.75 -16.79 -8.09
N LEU A 281 11.85 -15.53 -8.50
CA LEU A 281 12.01 -15.15 -9.89
C LEU A 281 13.32 -14.39 -10.01
N ILE A 282 14.23 -14.92 -10.82
CA ILE A 282 15.59 -14.40 -10.98
C ILE A 282 15.63 -13.58 -12.28
N PRO A 283 16.35 -12.43 -12.36
CA PRO A 283 16.51 -11.69 -13.60
C PRO A 283 17.01 -12.58 -14.73
N GLU A 284 16.52 -12.41 -15.97
CA GLU A 284 16.87 -13.22 -17.16
C GLU A 284 18.37 -13.53 -17.31
N ASN A 285 19.24 -12.60 -16.90
CA ASN A 285 20.68 -12.67 -17.06
C ASN A 285 21.43 -13.13 -15.79
N TRP A 286 20.77 -13.67 -14.78
CA TRP A 286 21.40 -14.04 -13.51
C TRP A 286 22.54 -15.05 -13.66
N GLU A 287 22.40 -16.03 -14.57
CA GLU A 287 23.47 -16.97 -14.90
C GLU A 287 24.67 -16.26 -15.53
N GLN A 288 24.41 -15.30 -16.41
CA GLN A 288 25.44 -14.51 -17.07
C GLN A 288 26.11 -13.53 -16.08
N GLN A 289 25.35 -12.94 -15.14
CA GLN A 289 25.88 -12.10 -14.07
C GLN A 289 26.76 -12.91 -13.12
N LEU A 290 26.33 -14.10 -12.70
CA LEU A 290 27.15 -15.02 -11.90
C LEU A 290 28.41 -15.46 -12.66
N LYS A 291 28.29 -15.72 -13.96
CA LYS A 291 29.43 -16.06 -14.82
C LYS A 291 30.41 -14.89 -14.90
N ASN A 292 29.91 -13.66 -15.08
CA ASN A 292 30.71 -12.44 -15.11
C ASN A 292 31.38 -12.15 -13.75
N GLU A 293 30.67 -12.34 -12.64
CA GLU A 293 31.24 -12.22 -11.29
C GLU A 293 32.30 -13.28 -11.02
N LYS A 294 32.09 -14.52 -11.49
CA LYS A 294 33.08 -15.60 -11.40
C LYS A 294 34.32 -15.28 -12.22
N ILE A 295 34.16 -14.75 -13.44
CA ILE A 295 35.26 -14.29 -14.29
C ILE A 295 35.99 -13.13 -13.64
N LYS A 296 35.27 -12.13 -13.11
CA LYS A 296 35.85 -10.99 -12.40
C LYS A 296 36.65 -11.43 -11.18
N LEU A 297 36.12 -12.38 -10.40
CA LEU A 297 36.83 -13.00 -9.27
C LEU A 297 38.06 -13.79 -9.72
N GLN A 298 38.00 -14.49 -10.86
CA GLN A 298 39.17 -15.18 -11.44
C GLN A 298 40.24 -14.21 -11.96
N TYR A 299 39.84 -13.06 -12.47
CA TYR A 299 40.75 -12.00 -12.88
C TYR A 299 41.42 -11.35 -11.66
N GLU A 300 40.62 -10.97 -10.65
CA GLU A 300 41.12 -10.47 -9.34
C GLU A 300 42.09 -11.48 -8.69
N LEU A 301 41.85 -12.80 -8.82
CA LEU A 301 42.76 -13.88 -8.38
C LEU A 301 44.11 -13.92 -9.10
N ASN A 302 44.10 -13.61 -10.39
CA ASN A 302 45.29 -13.69 -11.23
C ASN A 302 46.17 -12.44 -11.09
N GLU A 303 45.56 -11.26 -10.90
CA GLU A 303 46.30 -10.01 -10.64
C GLU A 303 46.75 -9.86 -9.18
N GLY A 304 45.97 -10.35 -8.22
CA GLY A 304 46.27 -10.26 -6.77
C GLY A 304 47.37 -11.19 -6.26
N LYS A 305 48.14 -11.85 -7.14
CA LYS A 305 49.25 -12.74 -6.74
C LYS A 305 50.42 -12.01 -6.03
N ASN A 306 50.41 -10.68 -5.99
CA ASN A 306 51.52 -9.87 -5.47
C ASN A 306 51.26 -9.11 -4.14
N GLU A 307 50.11 -9.25 -3.46
CA GLU A 307 49.89 -8.53 -2.18
C GLU A 307 49.24 -9.35 -1.04
N ILE A 308 49.94 -9.29 0.10
CA ILE A 308 49.69 -9.53 1.55
C ILE A 308 48.41 -10.30 2.02
N ILE A 309 48.62 -11.11 3.07
CA ILE A 309 47.73 -12.04 3.80
C ILE A 309 46.30 -11.50 4.11
N GLU A 310 46.10 -10.20 4.40
CA GLU A 310 44.75 -9.62 4.64
C GLU A 310 43.84 -9.65 3.40
N GLY A 311 44.43 -9.56 2.19
CA GLY A 311 43.72 -9.73 0.94
C GLY A 311 43.14 -11.13 0.81
N GLN A 312 43.86 -12.16 1.30
CA GLN A 312 43.49 -13.56 1.18
C GLN A 312 42.27 -13.92 2.02
N GLU A 313 42.14 -13.39 3.24
CA GLU A 313 40.96 -13.64 4.10
C GLU A 313 39.68 -12.99 3.56
N LYS A 314 39.76 -11.71 3.20
CA LYS A 314 38.64 -10.98 2.57
C LYS A 314 38.21 -11.64 1.26
N PHE A 315 39.18 -12.18 0.54
CA PHE A 315 38.97 -12.92 -0.69
C PHE A 315 38.29 -14.29 -0.47
N MET A 316 38.74 -15.07 0.52
CA MET A 316 38.11 -16.34 0.90
C MET A 316 36.65 -16.14 1.36
N LEU A 317 36.37 -15.03 2.05
CA LEU A 317 35.00 -14.64 2.40
C LEU A 317 34.13 -14.38 1.16
N LYS A 318 34.66 -13.66 0.16
CA LYS A 318 33.95 -13.34 -1.10
C LYS A 318 33.66 -14.60 -1.92
N LYS A 319 34.62 -15.53 -2.01
CA LYS A 319 34.47 -16.85 -2.66
C LYS A 319 33.41 -17.71 -1.96
N ASN A 320 33.45 -17.79 -0.63
CA ASN A 320 32.48 -18.55 0.15
C ASN A 320 31.06 -17.96 0.02
N ARG A 321 30.93 -16.63 0.01
CA ARG A 321 29.66 -15.95 -0.21
C ARG A 321 29.09 -16.22 -1.61
N LEU A 322 29.92 -16.17 -2.66
CA LEU A 322 29.50 -16.53 -4.02
C LEU A 322 29.06 -18.00 -4.13
N LYS A 323 29.79 -18.91 -3.47
CA LYS A 323 29.44 -20.33 -3.41
C LYS A 323 28.10 -20.57 -2.70
N GLN A 324 27.86 -19.89 -1.59
CA GLN A 324 26.59 -19.93 -0.86
C GLN A 324 25.43 -19.36 -1.70
N ILE A 325 25.65 -18.23 -2.40
CA ILE A 325 24.66 -17.65 -3.32
C ILE A 325 24.34 -18.63 -4.46
N ASN A 326 25.36 -19.24 -5.07
CA ASN A 326 25.17 -20.21 -6.16
C ASN A 326 24.43 -21.48 -5.68
N GLN A 327 24.80 -22.03 -4.52
CA GLN A 327 24.08 -23.16 -3.91
C GLN A 327 22.65 -22.80 -3.57
N HIS A 328 22.42 -21.59 -3.05
CA HIS A 328 21.06 -21.11 -2.77
C HIS A 328 20.24 -21.01 -4.07
N LEU A 329 20.78 -20.41 -5.13
CA LEU A 329 20.09 -20.26 -6.42
C LEU A 329 19.81 -21.61 -7.09
N GLN A 330 20.72 -22.58 -6.99
CA GLN A 330 20.53 -23.94 -7.51
C GLN A 330 19.44 -24.73 -6.77
N GLN A 331 19.13 -24.38 -5.52
CA GLN A 331 18.08 -25.02 -4.72
C GLN A 331 16.69 -24.42 -4.97
N LEU A 332 16.60 -23.32 -5.72
CA LEU A 332 15.33 -22.65 -6.01
C LEU A 332 14.74 -23.17 -7.33
N GLN A 333 13.47 -23.58 -7.30
CA GLN A 333 12.69 -23.74 -8.52
C GLN A 333 12.44 -22.35 -9.12
N CYS A 334 13.21 -21.98 -10.14
CA CYS A 334 13.19 -20.64 -10.73
C CYS A 334 12.54 -20.65 -12.11
N VAL A 335 11.86 -19.56 -12.46
CA VAL A 335 11.21 -19.35 -13.76
C VAL A 335 11.79 -18.09 -14.42
N PRO A 336 12.29 -18.15 -15.68
CA PRO A 336 12.77 -16.99 -16.44
C PRO A 336 11.71 -15.88 -16.60
N TYR A 337 12.12 -14.63 -16.81
CA TYR A 337 11.20 -13.48 -16.92
C TYR A 337 10.32 -13.50 -18.19
N GLU A 338 10.80 -13.99 -19.34
CA GLU A 338 9.90 -14.19 -20.49
C GLU A 338 8.91 -15.34 -20.24
N GLN A 339 9.36 -16.39 -19.54
CA GLN A 339 8.47 -17.44 -19.06
C GLN A 339 7.52 -16.92 -17.99
N LEU A 340 7.84 -15.85 -17.27
CA LEU A 340 6.93 -15.21 -16.35
C LEU A 340 5.83 -14.49 -17.08
N GLU A 341 6.08 -13.66 -18.08
CA GLU A 341 4.98 -13.00 -18.81
C GLU A 341 4.04 -14.04 -19.43
N TYR A 342 4.60 -15.12 -19.98
CA TYR A 342 3.85 -16.26 -20.50
C TYR A 342 3.13 -17.06 -19.40
N ASN A 343 3.82 -17.45 -18.32
CA ASN A 343 3.25 -18.20 -17.19
C ASN A 343 2.30 -17.35 -16.36
N TYR A 344 2.42 -16.02 -16.38
CA TYR A 344 1.55 -15.05 -15.76
C TYR A 344 0.28 -14.89 -16.60
N LYS A 345 0.40 -14.74 -17.93
CA LYS A 345 -0.74 -14.84 -18.85
C LYS A 345 -1.42 -16.21 -18.77
N LYS A 346 -0.66 -17.29 -18.59
CA LYS A 346 -1.15 -18.67 -18.41
C LYS A 346 -1.73 -18.92 -17.02
N MET A 347 -1.20 -18.32 -15.96
CA MET A 347 -1.70 -18.40 -14.59
C MET A 347 -2.97 -17.58 -14.45
N ILE A 348 -3.00 -16.36 -14.99
CA ILE A 348 -4.21 -15.55 -15.15
C ILE A 348 -5.23 -16.34 -15.99
N ARG A 349 -4.86 -16.89 -17.14
CA ARG A 349 -5.74 -17.77 -17.94
C ARG A 349 -6.24 -18.96 -17.14
N LYS A 350 -5.40 -19.74 -16.45
CA LYS A 350 -5.84 -20.88 -15.62
C LYS A 350 -6.72 -20.47 -14.44
N LEU A 351 -6.46 -19.32 -13.82
CA LEU A 351 -7.30 -18.77 -12.75
C LEU A 351 -8.65 -18.27 -13.29
N LEU A 352 -8.70 -17.78 -14.54
CA LEU A 352 -9.90 -17.39 -15.26
C LEU A 352 -10.64 -18.61 -15.86
N GLU A 353 -9.96 -19.65 -16.33
CA GLU A 353 -10.52 -20.92 -16.80
C GLU A 353 -11.11 -21.70 -15.61
N LYS A 354 -10.50 -21.63 -14.42
CA LYS A 354 -11.13 -22.09 -13.18
C LYS A 354 -12.40 -21.31 -12.80
N LYS A 355 -12.69 -20.13 -13.40
CA LYS A 355 -13.98 -19.45 -13.25
C LYS A 355 -15.10 -20.10 -14.09
N GLU A 356 -14.82 -20.94 -15.09
CA GLU A 356 -15.88 -21.58 -15.88
C GLU A 356 -16.68 -22.65 -15.11
N LYS A 357 -16.28 -23.00 -13.88
CA LYS A 357 -17.08 -23.90 -13.02
C LYS A 357 -17.81 -23.23 -11.86
N VAL A 358 -17.73 -21.91 -11.69
CA VAL A 358 -18.51 -21.21 -10.64
C VAL A 358 -18.97 -19.84 -11.12
N CYS A 359 -20.10 -19.83 -11.83
CA CYS A 359 -21.21 -18.85 -11.80
C CYS A 359 -22.02 -18.92 -13.10
N SER A 360 -22.76 -20.01 -13.29
CA SER A 360 -23.96 -20.06 -14.13
C SER A 360 -25.16 -20.49 -13.27
N SER A 361 -25.48 -19.65 -12.29
CA SER A 361 -26.79 -19.56 -11.63
C SER A 361 -26.63 -18.63 -10.43
N LEU A 362 -27.01 -17.37 -10.63
CA LEU A 362 -27.68 -16.50 -9.65
C LEU A 362 -27.59 -15.06 -10.19
N PHE A 363 -28.70 -14.68 -10.84
CA PHE A 363 -29.13 -13.36 -11.33
C PHE A 363 -28.31 -12.71 -12.45
#